data_AF-A0A6F9A9D7-F1
#
_entry.id   AF-A0A6F9A9D7-F1
#
_cell.length_a   1.000
_cell.length_b   1.000
_cell.length_c   1.000
_cell.angle_alpha   90.00
_cell.angle_beta   90.00
_cell.angle_gamma   90.00
#
_symmetry.space_group_name_H-M   'P 1'
#
loop_
_entity.id
_entity.type
_entity.pdbx_description
1 polymer ?
#
loop_
_entity_poly.entity_id
_entity_poly.type
_entity_poly.pdbx_seq_one_letter_code
_entity_poly.pdbx_strand_id
1 'polypeptide(L)'
;MIKFVACILFATVVHARLLRKRQTPCPEDCDASRCPAAPESQCYYGVVKDSCGCCTVCASGEEPVCGSDGRTYPSMCRLRAENKIAEFSINPPVILIQKGHCDSGSLNPGSIRYKFNFIADVVDKIAPAVVHLELFKRLPFSNQEVPVSSGSGFIVSEDGWIVTNAHVLSNKQRVKVEMKNGVQYDASVKDVDTKLDIALIKIESDSPLPVLLLGHSSDLRPGEFVVAVGSPFSLQNTVTTGIISTAHRNGLELGLKDSDMEYIQTDAIINVSNCL
;
A
#
# COMPACT_ATOMS: atom_id res chain seq x y z
N MET A 1 9.06 -24.50 -2.87
CA MET A 1 10.22 -23.81 -3.49
C MET A 1 9.76 -22.41 -3.86
N ILE A 2 10.15 -21.42 -3.05
CA ILE A 2 9.76 -20.02 -3.21
C ILE A 2 10.77 -19.40 -4.20
N LYS A 3 10.30 -19.05 -5.40
CA LYS A 3 11.12 -18.46 -6.46
C LYS A 3 10.95 -16.93 -6.43
N PHE A 4 11.89 -16.22 -5.83
CA PHE A 4 12.08 -14.77 -6.01
C PHE A 4 13.32 -14.60 -6.90
N VAL A 5 13.39 -13.62 -7.80
CA VAL A 5 14.15 -12.38 -7.54
C VAL A 5 14.04 -11.31 -8.67
N ALA A 6 14.03 -10.05 -8.23
CA ALA A 6 14.48 -8.77 -8.82
C ALA A 6 14.02 -8.38 -10.24
N CYS A 7 12.71 -8.24 -10.39
CA CYS A 7 12.12 -6.97 -10.80
C CYS A 7 10.67 -7.05 -10.30
N ILE A 8 10.44 -6.70 -9.03
CA ILE A 8 9.12 -6.92 -8.40
C ILE A 8 8.17 -5.86 -8.94
N LEU A 9 7.50 -6.25 -10.02
CA LEU A 9 6.43 -5.51 -10.62
C LEU A 9 5.17 -5.76 -9.79
N PHE A 10 4.78 -4.73 -9.05
CA PHE A 10 3.64 -4.77 -8.13
C PHE A 10 2.33 -4.78 -8.91
N ALA A 11 1.73 -5.94 -9.09
CA ALA A 11 0.31 -6.06 -9.36
C ALA A 11 -0.44 -5.99 -8.01
N THR A 12 -1.07 -4.86 -7.71
CA THR A 12 -2.00 -4.78 -6.59
C THR A 12 -3.28 -5.52 -6.95
N VAL A 13 -3.36 -6.82 -6.66
CA VAL A 13 -4.66 -7.48 -6.56
C VAL A 13 -5.25 -7.04 -5.23
N VAL A 14 -6.23 -6.12 -5.29
CA VAL A 14 -7.11 -5.84 -4.16
C VAL A 14 -7.92 -7.10 -3.89
N HIS A 15 -7.38 -8.00 -3.09
CA HIS A 15 -8.19 -8.98 -2.40
C HIS A 15 -8.97 -8.21 -1.34
N ALA A 16 -10.22 -7.87 -1.67
CA ALA A 16 -11.23 -7.58 -0.68
C ALA A 16 -11.43 -8.83 0.16
N ARG A 17 -10.55 -9.05 1.15
CA ARG A 17 -10.88 -9.89 2.29
C ARG A 17 -12.00 -9.13 3.00
N LEU A 18 -13.23 -9.55 2.72
CA LEU A 18 -14.35 -9.35 3.60
C LEU A 18 -13.89 -9.78 5.00
N LEU A 19 -13.54 -8.78 5.82
CA LEU A 19 -13.58 -8.93 7.26
C LEU A 19 -15.05 -9.19 7.59
N ARG A 20 -15.47 -10.47 7.48
CA ARG A 20 -16.57 -10.97 8.29
C ARG A 20 -16.11 -10.76 9.72
N LYS A 21 -16.48 -9.62 10.30
CA LYS A 21 -16.61 -9.49 11.75
C LYS A 21 -17.25 -10.80 12.20
N ARG A 22 -16.60 -11.53 13.12
CA ARG A 22 -17.27 -12.61 13.86
C ARG A 22 -18.48 -11.96 14.52
N GLN A 23 -19.60 -12.02 13.83
CA GLN A 23 -20.90 -11.68 14.37
C GLN A 23 -21.23 -12.89 15.21
N THR A 24 -21.09 -12.75 16.52
CA THR A 24 -21.80 -13.61 17.45
C THR A 24 -23.26 -13.62 17.00
N PRO A 25 -23.88 -14.78 16.74
CA PRO A 25 -25.27 -14.83 16.33
C PRO A 25 -26.13 -14.12 17.37
N CYS A 26 -27.05 -13.28 16.90
CA CYS A 26 -28.00 -12.63 17.79
C CYS A 26 -28.82 -13.71 18.52
N PRO A 27 -29.12 -13.53 19.81
CA PRO A 27 -29.98 -14.48 20.54
C PRO A 27 -31.37 -14.55 19.88
N GLU A 28 -31.96 -15.76 19.83
CA GLU A 28 -33.29 -15.97 19.22
C GLU A 28 -34.39 -15.23 19.99
N ASP A 29 -34.25 -15.10 21.31
CA ASP A 29 -35.14 -14.32 22.17
C ASP A 29 -34.42 -13.11 22.76
N CYS A 30 -35.02 -11.93 22.55
CA CYS A 30 -34.54 -10.67 23.11
C CYS A 30 -35.12 -10.44 24.51
N ASP A 31 -34.29 -10.59 25.54
CA ASP A 31 -34.63 -10.19 26.91
C ASP A 31 -34.17 -8.75 27.19
N ALA A 32 -35.07 -7.80 26.95
CA ALA A 32 -34.80 -6.37 27.13
C ALA A 32 -34.45 -5.98 28.58
N SER A 33 -34.77 -6.83 29.57
CA SER A 33 -34.44 -6.58 30.99
C SER A 33 -32.95 -6.72 31.30
N ARG A 34 -32.20 -7.42 30.45
CA ARG A 34 -30.75 -7.62 30.57
C ARG A 34 -29.94 -6.54 29.85
N CYS A 35 -30.61 -5.65 29.13
CA CYS A 35 -29.94 -4.57 28.43
C CYS A 35 -29.37 -3.55 29.43
N PRO A 36 -28.16 -3.02 29.18
CA PRO A 36 -27.68 -1.89 29.96
C PRO A 36 -28.62 -0.70 29.77
N ALA A 37 -28.99 -0.02 30.85
CA ALA A 37 -29.83 1.17 30.77
C ALA A 37 -29.10 2.26 29.98
N ALA A 38 -29.64 2.65 28.82
CA ALA A 38 -29.08 3.74 28.05
C ALA A 38 -29.24 5.07 28.82
N PRO A 39 -28.20 5.91 28.91
CA PRO A 39 -28.33 7.22 29.54
C PRO A 39 -29.15 8.13 28.62
N GLU A 40 -30.46 8.23 28.86
CA GLU A 40 -31.40 9.04 28.06
C GLU A 40 -30.95 10.52 27.93
N SER A 41 -30.12 11.01 28.86
CA SER A 41 -29.60 12.38 28.87
C SER A 41 -28.21 12.57 28.22
N GLN A 42 -27.59 11.52 27.65
CA GLN A 42 -26.23 11.60 27.06
C GLN A 42 -26.16 11.18 25.58
N CYS A 43 -27.26 10.68 24.99
CA CYS A 43 -27.28 10.34 23.57
C CYS A 43 -27.61 11.57 22.71
N TYR A 44 -26.58 12.29 22.25
CA TYR A 44 -26.70 13.55 21.47
C TYR A 44 -27.52 13.42 20.18
N TYR A 45 -27.55 12.24 19.56
CA TYR A 45 -28.24 11.95 18.30
C TYR A 45 -29.48 11.04 18.48
N GLY A 46 -29.96 10.88 19.71
CA GLY A 46 -31.09 10.00 20.05
C GLY A 46 -30.68 8.54 20.29
N VAL A 47 -31.67 7.69 20.49
CA VAL A 47 -31.51 6.26 20.81
C VAL A 47 -32.06 5.40 19.67
N VAL A 48 -31.31 4.38 19.28
CA VAL A 48 -31.69 3.36 18.29
C VAL A 48 -31.48 1.97 18.89
N LYS A 49 -32.02 0.94 18.23
CA LYS A 49 -31.74 -0.44 18.60
C LYS A 49 -30.36 -0.88 18.10
N ASP A 50 -29.72 -1.79 18.83
CA ASP A 50 -28.46 -2.43 18.42
C ASP A 50 -28.62 -3.23 17.10
N SER A 51 -27.51 -3.77 16.59
CA SER A 51 -27.50 -4.57 15.36
C SER A 51 -28.33 -5.85 15.42
N CYS A 52 -28.77 -6.27 16.62
CA CYS A 52 -29.64 -7.41 16.86
C CYS A 52 -31.11 -7.00 17.09
N GLY A 53 -31.43 -5.70 17.08
CA GLY A 53 -32.78 -5.19 17.30
C GLY A 53 -33.26 -5.27 18.75
N CYS A 54 -32.37 -5.51 19.72
CA CYS A 54 -32.73 -5.83 21.10
C CYS A 54 -32.52 -4.66 22.07
N CYS A 55 -31.27 -4.28 22.34
CA CYS A 55 -30.96 -3.24 23.32
C CYS A 55 -30.97 -1.82 22.72
N THR A 56 -31.33 -0.83 23.53
CA THR A 56 -31.20 0.59 23.16
C THR A 56 -29.76 1.04 23.31
N VAL A 57 -29.22 1.63 22.24
CA VAL A 57 -27.88 2.20 22.18
C VAL A 57 -27.98 3.64 21.68
N CYS A 58 -27.02 4.49 22.04
CA CYS A 58 -26.96 5.82 21.43
C CYS A 58 -26.80 5.68 19.92
N ALA A 59 -27.58 6.44 19.16
CA ALA A 59 -27.38 6.57 17.74
C ALA A 59 -25.96 7.09 17.51
N SER A 60 -25.14 6.31 16.81
CA SER A 60 -23.91 6.84 16.23
C SER A 60 -24.35 7.95 15.29
N GLY A 61 -23.86 9.19 15.52
CA GLY A 61 -24.11 10.29 14.60
C GLY A 61 -23.62 9.87 13.22
N GLU A 62 -24.54 9.50 12.34
CA GLU A 62 -24.18 9.19 10.97
C GLU A 62 -23.93 10.54 10.30
N GLU A 63 -22.66 10.80 10.01
CA GLU A 63 -22.28 11.99 9.27
C GLU A 63 -22.91 11.95 7.87
N PRO A 64 -23.32 13.12 7.32
CA PRO A 64 -23.78 13.20 5.95
C PRO A 64 -22.70 12.69 5.00
N VAL A 65 -23.11 12.23 3.83
CA VAL A 65 -22.21 11.67 2.84
C VAL A 65 -22.52 12.19 1.44
N CYS A 66 -21.50 12.35 0.62
CA CYS A 66 -21.65 12.79 -0.76
C CYS A 66 -21.77 11.59 -1.70
N GLY A 67 -22.84 11.54 -2.50
CA GLY A 67 -23.09 10.52 -3.51
C GLY A 67 -22.52 10.90 -4.88
N SER A 68 -22.22 9.89 -5.70
CA SER A 68 -21.69 10.02 -7.08
C SER A 68 -22.58 10.84 -8.02
N ASP A 69 -23.84 11.07 -7.64
CA ASP A 69 -24.81 11.94 -8.29
C ASP A 69 -24.67 13.42 -7.90
N GLY A 70 -23.68 13.75 -7.05
CA GLY A 70 -23.45 15.09 -6.53
C GLY A 70 -24.44 15.51 -5.44
N ARG A 71 -25.29 14.60 -4.95
CA ARG A 71 -26.24 14.89 -3.86
C ARG A 71 -25.64 14.51 -2.51
N THR A 72 -25.92 15.34 -1.50
CA THR A 72 -25.58 15.00 -0.12
C THR A 72 -26.71 14.18 0.49
N TYR A 73 -26.36 13.02 1.02
CA TYR A 73 -27.24 12.13 1.73
C TYR A 73 -27.04 12.33 3.24
N PRO A 74 -28.11 12.33 4.05
CA PRO A 74 -28.02 12.48 5.50
C PRO A 74 -27.14 11.42 6.17
N SER A 75 -27.04 10.23 5.56
CA SER A 75 -26.17 9.17 6.04
C SER A 75 -25.89 8.09 4.99
N MET A 76 -24.89 7.25 5.27
CA MET A 76 -24.62 6.03 4.49
C MET A 76 -25.80 5.07 4.43
N CYS A 77 -26.59 4.99 5.50
CA CYS A 77 -27.79 4.15 5.52
C CYS A 77 -28.81 4.65 4.49
N ARG A 78 -29.01 5.97 4.41
CA ARG A 78 -29.93 6.58 3.45
C ARG A 78 -29.48 6.38 1.99
N LEU A 79 -28.19 6.59 1.71
CA LEU A 79 -27.62 6.36 0.38
C LEU A 79 -27.81 4.89 -0.08
N ARG A 80 -27.55 3.93 0.81
CA ARG A 80 -27.76 2.50 0.52
C ARG A 80 -29.23 2.15 0.31
N ALA A 81 -30.14 2.76 1.08
CA ALA A 81 -31.57 2.56 0.90
C ALA A 81 -32.05 3.05 -0.47
N GLU A 82 -31.56 4.20 -0.93
CA GLU A 82 -31.90 4.73 -2.26
C GLU A 82 -31.33 3.85 -3.39
N ASN A 83 -30.11 3.32 -3.25
CA ASN A 83 -29.58 2.35 -4.20
C ASN A 83 -30.39 1.06 -4.27
N LYS A 84 -30.89 0.58 -3.13
CA LYS A 84 -31.72 -0.63 -3.07
C LYS A 84 -33.07 -0.43 -3.78
N ILE A 85 -33.58 0.81 -3.79
CA ILE A 85 -34.78 1.17 -4.56
C ILE A 85 -34.41 1.36 -6.05
N ALA A 86 -33.24 1.92 -6.33
CA ALA A 86 -32.73 2.13 -7.68
C ALA A 86 -32.35 0.83 -8.42
N GLU A 87 -32.08 -0.28 -7.71
CA GLU A 87 -31.92 -1.62 -8.30
C GLU A 87 -33.14 -2.07 -9.13
N PHE A 88 -34.32 -1.54 -8.81
CA PHE A 88 -35.56 -1.79 -9.55
C PHE A 88 -35.87 -0.70 -10.60
N SER A 89 -34.95 0.24 -10.82
CA SER A 89 -35.06 1.34 -11.78
C SER A 89 -33.91 1.31 -12.80
N ILE A 90 -34.05 2.05 -13.91
CA ILE A 90 -33.03 2.14 -14.98
C ILE A 90 -31.81 2.99 -14.56
N ASN A 91 -31.87 3.66 -13.41
CA ASN A 91 -30.82 4.57 -12.96
C ASN A 91 -29.64 3.80 -12.34
N PRO A 92 -28.38 4.21 -12.61
CA PRO A 92 -27.21 3.57 -12.04
C PRO A 92 -27.14 3.80 -10.51
N PRO A 93 -26.53 2.86 -9.75
CA PRO A 93 -26.39 3.00 -8.30
C PRO A 93 -25.44 4.15 -7.95
N VAL A 94 -25.82 4.93 -6.94
CA VAL A 94 -25.08 6.07 -6.41
C VAL A 94 -23.97 5.58 -5.48
N ILE A 95 -22.71 5.86 -5.80
CA ILE A 95 -21.56 5.42 -5.01
C ILE A 95 -21.18 6.51 -4.00
N LEU A 96 -20.76 6.13 -2.79
CA LEU A 96 -20.17 7.07 -1.84
C LEU A 96 -18.87 7.66 -2.41
N ILE A 97 -18.78 8.99 -2.52
CA ILE A 97 -17.53 9.68 -2.87
C ILE A 97 -16.74 10.03 -1.62
N GLN A 98 -17.38 10.73 -0.68
CA GLN A 98 -16.72 11.25 0.53
C GLN A 98 -17.70 11.33 1.71
N LYS A 99 -17.15 11.30 2.93
CA LYS A 99 -17.87 11.66 4.15
C LYS A 99 -17.96 13.19 4.24
N GLY A 100 -19.08 13.70 4.72
CA GLY A 100 -19.43 15.12 4.72
C GLY A 100 -20.38 15.53 3.59
N HIS A 101 -20.63 16.83 3.48
CA HIS A 101 -21.47 17.39 2.43
C HIS A 101 -20.75 17.37 1.07
N CYS A 102 -21.50 17.36 -0.02
CA CYS A 102 -20.95 17.65 -1.34
C CYS A 102 -20.61 19.14 -1.41
N ASP A 103 -19.34 19.48 -1.28
CA ASP A 103 -18.88 20.86 -1.42
C ASP A 103 -19.14 21.38 -2.83
N SER A 104 -19.63 22.62 -2.94
CA SER A 104 -19.78 23.34 -4.22
C SER A 104 -18.42 23.81 -4.81
N GLY A 105 -17.31 23.24 -4.35
CA GLY A 105 -15.96 23.50 -4.81
C GLY A 105 -15.41 22.32 -5.59
N SER A 106 -15.66 22.29 -6.90
CA SER A 106 -14.92 21.57 -7.96
C SER A 106 -14.13 20.28 -7.58
N LEU A 107 -14.70 19.38 -6.79
CA LEU A 107 -14.29 17.98 -6.74
C LEU A 107 -15.28 17.22 -7.61
N ASN A 108 -15.16 17.41 -8.94
CA ASN A 108 -15.97 16.72 -9.93
C ASN A 108 -15.68 15.20 -9.84
N PRO A 109 -16.59 14.38 -9.29
CA PRO A 109 -16.39 12.94 -9.12
C PRO A 109 -16.53 12.20 -10.47
N GLY A 110 -17.10 12.88 -11.47
CA GLY A 110 -17.06 12.49 -12.88
C GLY A 110 -15.78 12.94 -13.61
N SER A 111 -14.85 13.61 -12.93
CA SER A 111 -13.56 13.98 -13.52
C SER A 111 -12.75 12.71 -13.78
N ILE A 112 -12.33 12.55 -15.03
CA ILE A 112 -11.40 11.50 -15.48
C ILE A 112 -10.18 11.42 -14.56
N ARG A 113 -9.76 12.55 -13.97
CA ARG A 113 -8.65 12.66 -13.03
C ARG A 113 -8.86 11.89 -11.73
N TYR A 114 -10.07 11.83 -11.18
CA TYR A 114 -10.34 11.07 -9.96
C TYR A 114 -10.68 9.61 -10.27
N LYS A 115 -11.26 9.34 -11.44
CA LYS A 115 -11.71 7.99 -11.82
C LYS A 115 -10.59 7.06 -12.31
N PHE A 116 -9.54 7.61 -12.93
CA PHE A 116 -8.52 6.81 -13.60
C PHE A 116 -7.10 7.00 -13.08
N ASN A 117 -6.90 7.77 -12.01
CA ASN A 117 -5.56 8.04 -11.49
C ASN A 117 -5.14 7.04 -10.40
N PHE A 118 -5.43 5.75 -10.64
CA PHE A 118 -5.12 4.66 -9.73
C PHE A 118 -3.62 4.53 -9.43
N ILE A 119 -2.76 4.98 -10.35
CA ILE A 119 -1.30 5.02 -10.13
C ILE A 119 -0.95 5.95 -8.97
N ALA A 120 -1.61 7.11 -8.86
CA ALA A 120 -1.40 8.02 -7.74
C ALA A 120 -1.80 7.36 -6.41
N ASP A 121 -2.93 6.64 -6.39
CA ASP A 121 -3.40 5.91 -5.19
C ASP A 121 -2.43 4.80 -4.75
N VAL A 122 -1.80 4.13 -5.72
CA VAL A 122 -0.77 3.12 -5.45
C VAL A 122 0.48 3.80 -4.89
N VAL A 123 0.97 4.85 -5.54
CA VAL A 123 2.16 5.60 -5.12
C VAL A 123 2.01 6.15 -3.71
N ASP A 124 0.86 6.73 -3.37
CA ASP A 124 0.61 7.28 -2.04
C ASP A 124 0.70 6.22 -0.94
N LYS A 125 0.30 4.98 -1.25
CA LYS A 125 0.41 3.85 -0.32
C LYS A 125 1.82 3.30 -0.20
N ILE A 126 2.56 3.19 -1.31
CA ILE A 126 3.86 2.51 -1.32
C ILE A 126 5.03 3.44 -1.01
N ALA A 127 4.92 4.74 -1.32
CA ALA A 127 6.03 5.69 -1.20
C ALA A 127 6.63 5.82 0.22
N PRO A 128 5.87 5.70 1.33
CA PRO A 128 6.45 5.75 2.67
C PRO A 128 7.36 4.56 3.01
N ALA A 129 7.16 3.41 2.34
CA ALA A 129 7.89 2.17 2.60
C ALA A 129 9.11 1.99 1.68
N VAL A 130 9.29 2.86 0.68
CA VAL A 130 10.49 2.92 -0.16
C VAL A 130 11.52 3.83 0.51
N VAL A 131 12.75 3.36 0.55
CA VAL A 131 13.87 4.02 1.23
C VAL A 131 15.04 4.26 0.30
N HIS A 132 15.80 5.31 0.59
CA HIS A 132 17.07 5.62 -0.05
C HIS A 132 18.22 4.98 0.74
N LEU A 133 19.16 4.38 0.03
CA LEU A 133 20.36 3.76 0.62
C LEU A 133 21.58 4.57 0.22
N GLU A 134 22.32 5.04 1.21
CA GLU A 134 23.59 5.73 1.00
C GLU A 134 24.72 4.93 1.64
N LEU A 135 25.75 4.62 0.86
CA LEU A 135 26.87 3.81 1.30
C LEU A 135 28.12 4.65 1.49
N PHE A 136 28.73 4.47 2.65
CA PHE A 136 29.89 5.22 3.07
C PHE A 136 31.12 4.32 3.13
N LYS A 137 32.17 4.75 2.46
CA LYS A 137 33.49 4.13 2.55
C LYS A 137 34.39 4.97 3.44
N ARG A 138 35.01 4.33 4.41
CA ARG A 138 36.09 4.94 5.21
C ARG A 138 37.39 4.92 4.42
N LEU A 139 38.05 6.06 4.32
CA LEU A 139 39.33 6.16 3.62
C LEU A 139 40.45 5.49 4.44
N PRO A 140 41.41 4.80 3.80
CA PRO A 140 42.47 4.06 4.50
C PRO A 140 43.43 4.96 5.30
N PHE A 141 43.51 6.26 4.96
CA PHE A 141 44.43 7.22 5.56
C PHE A 141 43.73 8.39 6.27
N SER A 142 42.39 8.37 6.36
CA SER A 142 41.60 9.40 7.02
C SER A 142 40.35 8.79 7.65
N ASN A 143 39.95 9.28 8.82
CA ASN A 143 38.68 8.88 9.45
C ASN A 143 37.45 9.49 8.76
N GLN A 144 37.64 10.15 7.61
CA GLN A 144 36.57 10.68 6.81
C GLN A 144 35.83 9.54 6.08
N GLU A 145 34.51 9.53 6.27
CA GLU A 145 33.58 8.71 5.52
C GLU A 145 33.17 9.50 4.26
N VAL A 146 33.30 8.89 3.09
CA VAL A 146 32.84 9.47 1.82
C VAL A 146 31.71 8.62 1.24
N PRO A 147 30.64 9.23 0.72
CA PRO A 147 29.60 8.50 0.02
C PRO A 147 30.18 7.96 -1.29
N VAL A 148 29.98 6.67 -1.55
CA VAL A 148 30.55 5.98 -2.73
C VAL A 148 29.52 5.29 -3.60
N SER A 149 28.35 4.99 -3.03
CA SER A 149 27.26 4.34 -3.76
C SER A 149 25.93 4.79 -3.20
N SER A 150 24.94 4.78 -4.06
CA SER A 150 23.55 5.14 -3.78
C SER A 150 22.66 4.06 -4.36
N GLY A 151 21.61 3.70 -3.64
CA GLY A 151 20.64 2.72 -4.07
C GLY A 151 19.26 3.00 -3.49
N SER A 152 18.32 2.11 -3.82
CA SER A 152 16.99 2.11 -3.26
C SER A 152 16.75 0.80 -2.50
N GLY A 153 15.76 0.79 -1.63
CA GLY A 153 15.26 -0.42 -0.99
C GLY A 153 13.80 -0.24 -0.58
N PHE A 154 13.20 -1.29 -0.06
CA PHE A 154 11.86 -1.20 0.52
C PHE A 154 11.73 -2.06 1.77
N ILE A 155 10.89 -1.58 2.69
CA ILE A 155 10.67 -2.19 4.01
C ILE A 155 9.66 -3.33 3.87
N VAL A 156 10.02 -4.52 4.31
CA VAL A 156 9.18 -5.73 4.22
C VAL A 156 8.57 -6.15 5.56
N SER A 157 8.97 -5.52 6.67
CA SER A 157 8.48 -5.84 8.01
C SER A 157 8.56 -4.64 8.95
N GLU A 158 7.61 -4.54 9.88
CA GLU A 158 7.40 -3.36 10.74
C GLU A 158 8.57 -3.15 11.72
N ASP A 159 9.31 -4.22 12.02
CA ASP A 159 10.53 -4.20 12.82
C ASP A 159 11.76 -3.72 12.03
N GLY A 160 11.66 -3.39 10.73
CA GLY A 160 12.72 -2.71 9.97
C GLY A 160 13.59 -3.60 9.10
N TRP A 161 13.06 -4.74 8.64
CA TRP A 161 13.70 -5.50 7.56
C TRP A 161 13.51 -4.81 6.22
N ILE A 162 14.59 -4.67 5.46
CA ILE A 162 14.62 -4.00 4.17
C ILE A 162 15.27 -4.91 3.14
N VAL A 163 14.64 -5.00 1.97
CA VAL A 163 15.16 -5.70 0.80
C VAL A 163 15.78 -4.68 -0.17
N THR A 164 16.94 -5.02 -0.71
CA THR A 164 17.71 -4.24 -1.68
C THR A 164 18.50 -5.19 -2.57
N ASN A 165 19.23 -4.67 -3.54
CA ASN A 165 20.11 -5.48 -4.37
C ASN A 165 21.46 -5.74 -3.70
N ALA A 166 22.03 -6.90 -4.02
CA ALA A 166 23.34 -7.29 -3.50
C ALA A 166 24.45 -6.38 -4.04
N HIS A 167 24.39 -5.99 -5.32
CA HIS A 167 25.38 -5.14 -5.95
C HIS A 167 25.46 -3.75 -5.31
N VAL A 168 24.34 -3.24 -4.77
CA VAL A 168 24.30 -1.97 -4.03
C VAL A 168 25.20 -2.05 -2.80
N LEU A 169 25.27 -3.20 -2.12
CA LEU A 169 25.96 -3.41 -0.85
C LEU A 169 27.44 -3.81 -0.96
N SER A 170 28.07 -3.52 -2.10
CA SER A 170 29.45 -3.90 -2.39
C SER A 170 30.46 -3.48 -1.29
N ASN A 171 31.31 -4.42 -0.85
CA ASN A 171 32.56 -4.16 -0.07
C ASN A 171 32.43 -3.66 1.39
N LYS A 172 31.57 -4.27 2.23
CA LYS A 172 31.55 -4.09 3.71
C LYS A 172 31.58 -2.61 4.16
N GLN A 173 30.75 -1.79 3.52
CA GLN A 173 30.62 -0.37 3.82
C GLN A 173 29.57 -0.13 4.90
N ARG A 174 29.63 1.04 5.54
CA ARG A 174 28.55 1.48 6.43
C ARG A 174 27.38 1.91 5.55
N VAL A 175 26.19 1.37 5.83
CA VAL A 175 24.97 1.64 5.07
C VAL A 175 24.09 2.53 5.92
N LYS A 176 23.70 3.68 5.37
CA LYS A 176 22.65 4.52 5.94
C LYS A 176 21.39 4.39 5.11
N VAL A 177 20.27 4.28 5.79
CA VAL A 177 18.94 4.24 5.20
C VAL A 177 18.28 5.57 5.49
N GLU A 178 17.85 6.27 4.46
CA GLU A 178 17.05 7.48 4.58
C GLU A 178 15.61 7.22 4.15
N MET A 179 14.67 7.56 5.03
CA MET A 179 13.24 7.44 4.77
C MET A 179 12.71 8.69 4.05
N LYS A 180 11.52 8.58 3.44
CA LYS A 180 10.82 9.70 2.78
C LYS A 180 10.62 10.94 3.68
N ASN A 181 10.54 10.75 4.99
CA ASN A 181 10.40 11.85 5.96
C ASN A 181 11.74 12.53 6.32
N GLY A 182 12.85 12.11 5.73
CA GLY A 182 14.21 12.61 6.00
C GLY A 182 14.88 11.98 7.23
N VAL A 183 14.22 11.02 7.90
CA VAL A 183 14.84 10.31 9.03
C VAL A 183 15.85 9.30 8.51
N GLN A 184 17.05 9.31 9.12
CA GLN A 184 18.15 8.44 8.76
C GLN A 184 18.41 7.37 9.84
N TYR A 185 18.70 6.15 9.40
CA TYR A 185 19.01 5.00 10.24
C TYR A 185 20.32 4.35 9.80
N ASP A 186 21.11 3.86 10.74
CA ASP A 186 22.21 2.95 10.44
C ASP A 186 21.66 1.54 10.19
N ALA A 187 22.04 0.93 9.06
CA ALA A 187 21.60 -0.41 8.69
C ALA A 187 22.72 -1.44 8.84
N SER A 188 22.32 -2.63 9.29
CA SER A 188 23.19 -3.81 9.34
C SER A 188 22.81 -4.79 8.22
N VAL A 189 23.81 -5.25 7.47
CA VAL A 189 23.61 -6.29 6.45
C VAL A 189 23.42 -7.62 7.15
N LYS A 190 22.32 -8.32 6.85
CA LYS A 190 21.96 -9.61 7.47
C LYS A 190 22.21 -10.78 6.54
N ASP A 191 21.85 -10.65 5.28
CA ASP A 191 22.08 -11.69 4.27
C ASP A 191 22.30 -11.08 2.89
N VAL A 192 23.08 -11.76 2.05
CA VAL A 192 23.42 -11.33 0.68
C VAL A 192 23.51 -12.55 -0.22
N ASP A 193 22.64 -12.61 -1.21
CA ASP A 193 22.70 -13.55 -2.32
C ASP A 193 23.19 -12.84 -3.58
N THR A 194 24.47 -12.99 -3.89
CA THR A 194 25.09 -12.41 -5.08
C THR A 194 24.69 -13.11 -6.37
N LYS A 195 24.20 -14.36 -6.30
CA LYS A 195 23.74 -15.08 -7.50
C LYS A 195 22.46 -14.42 -7.95
N LEU A 196 21.52 -14.25 -7.04
CA LEU A 196 20.23 -13.65 -7.33
C LEU A 196 20.30 -12.11 -7.41
N ASP A 197 21.34 -11.50 -6.84
CA ASP A 197 21.46 -10.05 -6.68
C ASP A 197 20.45 -9.46 -5.66
N ILE A 198 20.15 -10.19 -4.59
CA ILE A 198 19.34 -9.68 -3.46
C ILE A 198 20.18 -9.61 -2.19
N ALA A 199 19.92 -8.58 -1.39
CA ALA A 199 20.37 -8.50 -0.03
C ALA A 199 19.25 -8.09 0.93
N LEU A 200 19.41 -8.55 2.16
CA LEU A 200 18.52 -8.27 3.28
C LEU A 200 19.30 -7.47 4.33
N ILE A 201 18.81 -6.28 4.66
CA ILE A 201 19.38 -5.40 5.67
C ILE A 201 18.35 -5.13 6.78
N LYS A 202 18.84 -4.70 7.94
CA LYS A 202 18.00 -4.44 9.12
C LYS A 202 18.38 -3.11 9.74
N ILE A 203 17.36 -2.29 10.00
CA ILE A 203 17.44 -1.07 10.80
C ILE A 203 16.75 -1.27 12.16
N GLU A 204 17.09 -0.41 13.11
CA GLU A 204 16.44 -0.34 14.42
C GLU A 204 15.64 0.96 14.49
N SER A 205 14.34 0.85 14.77
CA SER A 205 13.43 1.98 14.92
C SER A 205 12.58 1.80 16.17
N ASP A 206 12.29 2.89 16.86
CA ASP A 206 11.48 2.90 18.08
C ASP A 206 9.97 2.80 17.79
N SER A 207 9.57 3.02 16.54
CA SER A 207 8.17 3.04 16.09
C SER A 207 7.94 2.07 14.92
N PRO A 208 6.73 1.51 14.77
CA PRO A 208 6.43 0.62 13.65
C PRO A 208 6.59 1.34 12.31
N LEU A 209 7.28 0.69 11.39
CA LEU A 209 7.60 1.24 10.07
C LEU A 209 6.52 0.86 9.04
N PRO A 210 6.28 1.69 8.01
CA PRO A 210 5.41 1.32 6.89
C PRO A 210 6.02 0.17 6.10
N VAL A 211 5.21 -0.83 5.75
CA VAL A 211 5.67 -2.07 5.09
C VAL A 211 5.04 -2.30 3.73
N LEU A 212 5.79 -2.91 2.83
CA LEU A 212 5.29 -3.49 1.59
C LEU A 212 5.15 -5.00 1.73
N LEU A 213 3.96 -5.49 1.39
CA LEU A 213 3.69 -6.91 1.30
C LEU A 213 4.19 -7.45 -0.05
N LEU A 214 4.77 -8.64 -0.03
CA LEU A 214 5.20 -9.33 -1.24
C LEU A 214 4.01 -10.03 -1.91
N GLY A 215 3.84 -9.78 -3.21
CA GLY A 215 2.86 -10.47 -4.04
C GLY A 215 3.32 -11.85 -4.49
N HIS A 216 2.41 -12.62 -5.10
CA HIS A 216 2.74 -13.89 -5.74
C HIS A 216 3.07 -13.67 -7.22
N SER A 217 4.33 -13.85 -7.59
CA SER A 217 4.80 -13.68 -8.98
C SER A 217 4.24 -14.73 -9.94
N SER A 218 3.80 -15.90 -9.44
CA SER A 218 3.16 -16.95 -10.23
C SER A 218 1.84 -16.55 -10.88
N ASP A 219 1.19 -15.52 -10.33
CA ASP A 219 -0.15 -15.11 -10.74
C ASP A 219 -0.10 -13.92 -11.71
N LEU A 220 1.11 -13.44 -12.03
CA LEU A 220 1.33 -12.32 -12.93
C LEU A 220 0.89 -12.66 -14.35
N ARG A 221 0.19 -11.71 -14.98
CA ARG A 221 -0.25 -11.83 -16.38
C ARG A 221 0.36 -10.73 -17.23
N PRO A 222 0.82 -11.06 -18.46
CA PRO A 222 1.16 -10.03 -19.44
C PRO A 222 0.00 -9.04 -19.62
N GLY A 223 0.33 -7.74 -19.63
CA GLY A 223 -0.63 -6.63 -19.71
C GLY A 223 -1.08 -6.05 -18.36
N GLU A 224 -0.69 -6.62 -17.23
CA GLU A 224 -0.98 -6.02 -15.92
C GLU A 224 -0.21 -4.73 -15.71
N PHE A 225 -0.85 -3.71 -15.13
CA PHE A 225 -0.21 -2.44 -14.79
C PHE A 225 0.74 -2.61 -13.62
N VAL A 226 1.86 -1.90 -13.71
CA VAL A 226 2.96 -2.01 -12.77
C VAL A 226 3.58 -0.66 -12.53
N VAL A 227 4.03 -0.46 -11.29
CA VAL A 227 4.68 0.79 -10.86
C VAL A 227 6.06 0.43 -10.33
N ALA A 228 7.09 1.03 -10.92
CA ALA A 228 8.44 0.98 -10.42
C ALA A 228 8.70 2.28 -9.65
N VAL A 229 9.12 2.14 -8.40
CA VAL A 229 9.45 3.26 -7.51
C VAL A 229 10.85 3.08 -6.99
N GLY A 230 11.67 4.10 -7.17
CA GLY A 230 12.98 4.21 -6.55
C GLY A 230 13.12 5.54 -5.83
N SER A 231 14.16 5.65 -5.04
CA SER A 231 14.59 6.87 -4.39
C SER A 231 16.02 7.18 -4.84
N PRO A 232 16.22 7.70 -6.07
CA PRO A 232 17.56 8.10 -6.54
C PRO A 232 18.24 9.11 -5.64
N PHE A 233 17.45 10.00 -5.06
CA PHE A 233 17.89 11.07 -4.20
C PHE A 233 16.95 11.10 -2.99
N SER A 234 17.53 11.22 -1.81
CA SER A 234 16.89 11.19 -0.50
C SER A 234 15.54 11.89 -0.37
N LEU A 235 15.28 12.94 -1.16
CA LEU A 235 14.10 13.79 -1.05
C LEU A 235 13.10 13.62 -2.22
N GLN A 236 13.40 12.82 -3.24
CA GLN A 236 12.55 12.68 -4.42
C GLN A 236 12.49 11.23 -4.89
N ASN A 237 11.38 10.56 -4.53
CA ASN A 237 11.05 9.27 -5.11
C ASN A 237 10.75 9.46 -6.60
N THR A 238 11.44 8.71 -7.45
CA THR A 238 11.15 8.65 -8.88
C THR A 238 10.20 7.50 -9.14
N VAL A 239 9.06 7.82 -9.74
CA VAL A 239 8.02 6.85 -10.08
C VAL A 239 7.93 6.71 -11.58
N THR A 240 8.00 5.48 -12.05
CA THR A 240 7.73 5.11 -13.45
C THR A 240 6.64 4.04 -13.48
N THR A 241 5.84 4.03 -14.54
CA THR A 241 4.73 3.09 -14.71
C THR A 241 4.82 2.45 -16.07
N GLY A 242 4.30 1.24 -16.17
CA GLY A 242 4.21 0.49 -17.41
C GLY A 242 3.24 -0.67 -17.27
N ILE A 243 3.48 -1.72 -18.03
CA ILE A 243 2.82 -3.01 -17.98
C ILE A 243 3.83 -4.16 -17.90
N ILE A 244 3.36 -5.33 -17.48
CA ILE A 244 4.10 -6.59 -17.66
C ILE A 244 4.12 -6.92 -19.16
N SER A 245 5.29 -6.92 -19.78
CA SER A 245 5.47 -7.43 -21.15
C SER A 245 5.51 -8.96 -21.16
N THR A 246 6.27 -9.56 -20.23
CA THR A 246 6.42 -11.02 -20.10
C THR A 246 6.61 -11.37 -18.63
N ALA A 247 5.82 -12.33 -18.12
CA ALA A 247 5.93 -12.76 -16.72
C ALA A 247 7.11 -13.73 -16.46
N HIS A 248 7.54 -14.48 -17.50
CA HIS A 248 8.61 -15.47 -17.42
C HIS A 248 9.53 -15.34 -18.63
N ARG A 249 10.64 -14.63 -18.49
CA ARG A 249 11.69 -14.58 -19.50
C ARG A 249 12.96 -15.24 -18.97
N ASN A 250 13.46 -16.25 -19.67
CA ASN A 250 14.64 -16.99 -19.22
C ASN A 250 15.91 -16.14 -19.42
N GLY A 251 16.80 -16.12 -18.43
CA GLY A 251 18.09 -15.43 -18.51
C GLY A 251 18.99 -15.90 -19.67
N LEU A 252 18.84 -17.16 -20.10
CA LEU A 252 19.52 -17.69 -21.29
C LEU A 252 19.10 -16.95 -22.58
N GLU A 253 17.85 -16.53 -22.69
CA GLU A 253 17.35 -15.73 -23.83
C GLU A 253 17.84 -14.27 -23.79
N LEU A 254 18.39 -13.83 -22.66
CA LEU A 254 19.02 -12.52 -22.46
C LEU A 254 20.53 -12.56 -22.70
N GLY A 255 21.10 -13.72 -23.04
CA GLY A 255 22.54 -13.89 -23.24
C GLY A 255 23.34 -13.97 -21.94
N LEU A 256 22.66 -14.09 -20.78
CA LEU A 256 23.28 -14.26 -19.47
C LEU A 256 23.67 -15.73 -19.28
N LYS A 257 24.91 -16.06 -19.67
CA LYS A 257 25.52 -17.38 -19.42
C LYS A 257 25.51 -17.64 -17.90
N ASP A 258 25.05 -18.82 -17.48
CA ASP A 258 24.91 -19.30 -16.08
C ASP A 258 23.76 -18.74 -15.23
N SER A 259 22.71 -18.19 -15.86
CA SER A 259 21.51 -17.79 -15.11
C SER A 259 20.35 -18.77 -15.28
N ASP A 260 20.09 -19.59 -14.26
CA ASP A 260 18.83 -20.36 -14.09
C ASP A 260 17.67 -19.47 -13.61
N MET A 261 17.74 -18.17 -13.90
CA MET A 261 16.79 -17.18 -13.42
C MET A 261 15.73 -16.85 -14.46
N GLU A 262 14.52 -16.65 -13.96
CA GLU A 262 13.38 -16.15 -14.71
C GLU A 262 13.17 -14.69 -14.32
N TYR A 263 13.14 -13.82 -15.32
CA TYR A 263 12.96 -12.38 -15.16
C TYR A 263 11.54 -11.99 -15.58
N ILE A 264 10.99 -11.00 -14.88
CA ILE A 264 9.78 -10.33 -15.31
C ILE A 264 10.20 -9.14 -16.17
N GLN A 265 9.64 -9.05 -17.37
CA GLN A 265 9.91 -7.96 -18.30
C GLN A 265 8.79 -6.93 -18.23
N THR A 266 9.16 -5.66 -18.17
CA THR A 266 8.24 -4.51 -18.23
C THR A 266 8.74 -3.47 -19.22
N ASP A 267 7.82 -2.63 -19.70
CA ASP A 267 8.13 -1.39 -20.42
C ASP A 267 8.20 -0.17 -19.49
N ALA A 268 7.95 -0.33 -18.19
CA ALA A 268 8.20 0.71 -17.21
C ALA A 268 9.69 1.11 -17.27
N ILE A 269 9.95 2.42 -17.36
CA ILE A 269 11.32 2.92 -17.48
C ILE A 269 12.07 2.59 -16.17
N ILE A 270 13.14 1.80 -16.29
CA ILE A 270 14.04 1.48 -15.18
C ILE A 270 15.39 2.12 -15.47
N ASN A 271 15.80 3.01 -14.57
CA ASN A 271 17.12 3.64 -14.58
C ASN A 271 17.87 3.22 -13.31
N VAL A 272 19.18 3.50 -13.22
CA VAL A 272 20.01 3.23 -12.01
C VAL A 272 19.38 3.80 -10.73
N SER A 273 18.53 4.82 -10.85
CA SER A 273 17.74 5.43 -9.77
C SER A 273 16.64 4.54 -9.17
N ASN A 274 16.04 3.69 -10.00
CA ASN A 274 14.85 2.88 -9.71
C ASN A 274 15.11 1.38 -9.88
N CYS A 275 16.27 1.03 -10.45
CA CYS A 275 16.77 -0.33 -10.48
C CYS A 275 17.09 -0.70 -9.03
N LEU A 276 16.16 -1.43 -8.45
CA LEU A 276 16.49 -2.49 -7.53
C LEU A 276 17.09 -3.59 -8.41
#